data_AF-H3AEQ5-F1
#
_entry.id   AF-H3AEQ5-F1
#
_cell.length_a   1.000
_cell.length_b   1.000
_cell.length_c   1.000
_cell.angle_alpha   90.00
_cell.angle_beta   90.00
_cell.angle_gamma   90.00
#
_symmetry.space_group_name_H-M   'P 1'
#
loop_
_entity.id
_entity.type
_entity.pdbx_description
1 polymer ?
#
loop_
_entity_poly.entity_id
_entity_poly.type
_entity_poly.pdbx_seq_one_letter_code
_entity_poly.pdbx_strand_id
1 'polypeptide(L)'
;GSRKLLYDGDIPVNTRRSALSCPGNSCLWPKSSDGFIKIPLQLSNDYSANEKSFLLSSIREFETLTCVRFLNRTNENDYVSIVSRDGCWSHIGKVGGKQHLSLVKGCLEKGVAQHELNHVLGFLHEQCRSDRDNYILIRWRYINPAYIRNFVVKPTNTLGLPYDYSSVMHYGKYAYSIVSGQPTIVPIPDVTVPLGQKEGLSSLDVRKINKLYDCNTCSTLLTDQIGNVSSAENPSLYTNNSSCVWLIRTPGIKVYLEFLTFDVQNSSDCSKNYIKVYDGNTRASRVLLEKSCRNVQLPLLISTGNLILIELVSDGSIGTAGFTASYKTVSCGGTLTTKTGNISSPNYPYEYPANIECTWIIVAPIRHEVSLHVTSFEVEEAPDCQSDHFLIRDGGNVGSPLKGRYCGQMNIPSLRSTGNSVMLQFYSDESIQLSGFLASYTISKSL
;
A
#
# COMPACT_ATOMS: atom_id res chain seq x y z
N GLY A 1 25.84 37.95 -7.55
CA GLY A 1 25.41 37.40 -6.24
C GLY A 1 24.32 36.39 -6.47
N SER A 2 24.57 35.12 -6.15
CA SER A 2 23.57 34.06 -6.25
C SER A 2 22.41 34.37 -5.30
N ARG A 3 21.19 34.53 -5.82
CA ARG A 3 19.99 34.57 -4.97
C ARG A 3 19.88 33.20 -4.30
N LYS A 4 20.16 33.15 -3.01
CA LYS A 4 19.89 31.98 -2.16
C LYS A 4 18.38 31.71 -2.27
N LEU A 5 18.00 30.61 -2.92
CA LEU A 5 16.61 30.17 -2.93
C LEU A 5 16.21 29.90 -1.48
N LEU A 6 15.09 30.47 -1.05
CA LEU A 6 14.50 30.16 0.25
C LEU A 6 13.71 28.86 0.09
N TYR A 7 13.83 27.98 1.08
CA TYR A 7 13.15 26.70 1.12
C TYR A 7 12.27 26.64 2.35
N ASP A 8 11.09 26.05 2.21
CA ASP A 8 10.21 25.69 3.32
C ASP A 8 10.02 24.17 3.28
N GLY A 9 10.99 23.46 3.85
CA GLY A 9 11.15 22.02 3.67
C GLY A 9 11.46 21.65 2.21
N ASP A 10 10.62 20.79 1.61
CA ASP A 10 10.78 20.29 0.22
C ASP A 10 10.24 21.26 -0.86
N ILE A 11 9.77 22.44 -0.43
CA ILE A 11 9.13 23.44 -1.30
C ILE A 11 10.13 24.56 -1.64
N PRO A 12 10.35 24.87 -2.94
CA PRO A 12 11.06 26.07 -3.34
C PRO A 12 10.16 27.32 -3.23
N VAL A 13 10.53 28.24 -2.35
CA VAL A 13 9.81 29.51 -2.17
C VAL A 13 10.18 30.45 -3.33
N ASN A 14 9.18 30.85 -4.14
CA ASN A 14 9.25 31.85 -5.23
C ASN A 14 9.69 31.35 -6.64
N THR A 15 8.82 30.62 -7.35
CA THR A 15 9.00 30.30 -8.79
C THR A 15 7.84 30.75 -9.70
N ARG A 16 8.12 31.70 -10.60
CA ARG A 16 7.12 32.48 -11.39
C ARG A 16 6.21 31.76 -12.40
N ARG A 17 6.11 30.42 -12.42
CA ARG A 17 5.16 29.72 -13.32
C ARG A 17 4.34 28.59 -12.67
N SER A 18 4.69 28.20 -11.45
CA SER A 18 3.93 27.21 -10.66
C SER A 18 3.95 27.53 -9.15
N ALA A 19 4.61 28.61 -8.72
CA ALA A 19 4.52 29.10 -7.36
C ALA A 19 3.31 30.01 -7.21
N LEU A 20 2.36 29.53 -6.42
CA LEU A 20 1.34 30.37 -5.81
C LEU A 20 1.97 31.16 -4.65
N SER A 21 1.43 32.35 -4.39
CA SER A 21 1.93 33.22 -3.32
C SER A 21 1.76 32.52 -1.98
N CYS A 22 2.85 32.03 -1.41
CA CYS A 22 2.80 31.45 -0.08
C CYS A 22 2.42 32.54 0.92
N PRO A 23 1.27 32.42 1.60
CA PRO A 23 0.83 33.46 2.53
C PRO A 23 1.83 33.55 3.69
N GLY A 24 2.41 34.73 3.91
CA GLY A 24 3.24 35.00 5.09
C GLY A 24 4.61 34.27 5.15
N ASN A 25 5.26 34.06 3.99
CA ASN A 25 6.60 33.42 3.85
C ASN A 25 6.68 31.90 4.06
N SER A 26 5.57 31.21 4.34
CA SER A 26 5.50 29.74 4.49
C SER A 26 4.46 29.15 3.55
N CYS A 27 4.82 28.07 2.87
CA CYS A 27 3.93 27.30 2.00
C CYS A 27 3.41 26.06 2.72
N LEU A 28 3.86 25.78 3.94
CA LEU A 28 3.36 24.69 4.77
C LEU A 28 2.05 25.03 5.50
N TRP A 29 1.27 24.00 5.78
CA TRP A 29 0.12 24.11 6.67
C TRP A 29 0.57 24.30 8.13
N PRO A 30 -0.05 25.21 8.89
CA PRO A 30 0.41 25.53 10.23
C PRO A 30 0.17 24.37 11.20
N LYS A 31 1.14 24.17 12.10
CA LYS A 31 1.01 23.23 13.22
C LYS A 31 0.22 23.86 14.35
N SER A 32 -0.84 23.19 14.75
CA SER A 32 -1.66 23.56 15.90
C SER A 32 -0.90 23.32 17.20
N SER A 33 -1.35 23.97 18.29
CA SER A 33 -0.74 23.84 19.62
C SER A 33 -0.78 22.43 20.20
N ASP A 34 -1.70 21.59 19.71
CA ASP A 34 -1.80 20.17 20.06
C ASP A 34 -0.85 19.27 19.26
N GLY A 35 0.02 19.86 18.43
CA GLY A 35 1.02 19.15 17.63
C GLY A 35 0.50 18.60 16.30
N PHE A 36 -0.77 18.80 15.96
CA PHE A 36 -1.35 18.33 14.70
C PHE A 36 -1.37 19.39 13.60
N ILE A 37 -1.23 18.95 12.35
CA ILE A 37 -1.48 19.75 11.15
C ILE A 37 -2.93 19.54 10.75
N LYS A 38 -3.78 20.56 10.89
CA LYS A 38 -5.21 20.46 10.62
C LYS A 38 -5.51 21.12 9.27
N ILE A 39 -5.93 20.32 8.30
CA ILE A 39 -6.23 20.77 6.93
C ILE A 39 -7.74 20.65 6.72
N PRO A 40 -8.48 21.77 6.70
CA PRO A 40 -9.91 21.76 6.42
C PRO A 40 -10.17 21.33 4.98
N LEU A 41 -11.14 20.43 4.80
CA LEU A 41 -11.45 19.77 3.55
C LEU A 41 -12.94 19.86 3.25
N GLN A 42 -13.26 20.15 1.99
CA GLN A 42 -14.62 20.22 1.47
C GLN A 42 -14.73 19.33 0.23
N LEU A 43 -15.55 18.28 0.30
CA LEU A 43 -15.88 17.42 -0.84
C LEU A 43 -17.01 18.04 -1.68
N SER A 44 -16.86 18.06 -3.00
CA SER A 44 -17.93 18.50 -3.91
C SER A 44 -19.20 17.65 -3.77
N ASN A 45 -20.35 18.25 -4.07
CA ASN A 45 -21.63 17.54 -4.18
C ASN A 45 -21.72 16.67 -5.43
N ASP A 46 -20.81 16.85 -6.39
CA ASP A 46 -20.76 16.05 -7.62
C ASP A 46 -20.34 14.59 -7.36
N TYR A 47 -19.67 14.33 -6.23
CA TYR A 47 -19.33 12.97 -5.83
C TYR A 47 -20.52 12.27 -5.19
N SER A 48 -20.77 11.04 -5.63
CA SER A 48 -21.67 10.10 -4.97
C SER A 48 -21.19 9.75 -3.56
N ALA A 49 -22.08 9.18 -2.74
CA ALA A 49 -21.74 8.74 -1.39
C ALA A 49 -20.57 7.72 -1.38
N ASN A 50 -20.52 6.82 -2.37
CA ASN A 50 -19.46 5.82 -2.49
C ASN A 50 -18.11 6.46 -2.83
N GLU A 51 -18.09 7.44 -3.73
CA GLU A 51 -16.87 8.16 -4.10
C GLU A 51 -16.36 9.01 -2.93
N LYS A 52 -17.26 9.66 -2.18
CA LYS A 52 -16.90 10.37 -0.93
C LYS A 52 -16.30 9.41 0.10
N SER A 53 -16.90 8.24 0.29
CA SER A 53 -16.37 7.20 1.19
C SER A 53 -14.98 6.73 0.75
N PHE A 54 -14.77 6.56 -0.55
CA PHE A 54 -13.46 6.21 -1.11
C PHE A 54 -12.39 7.27 -0.84
N LEU A 55 -12.70 8.55 -1.11
CA LEU A 55 -11.79 9.66 -0.84
C LEU A 55 -11.40 9.73 0.64
N LEU A 56 -12.38 9.61 1.53
CA LEU A 56 -12.13 9.55 2.98
C LEU A 56 -11.30 8.33 3.37
N SER A 57 -11.47 7.19 2.69
CA SER A 57 -10.64 6.00 2.94
C SER A 57 -9.17 6.21 2.55
N SER A 58 -8.91 6.99 1.49
CA SER A 58 -7.55 7.31 1.01
C SER A 58 -6.79 8.24 1.98
N ILE A 59 -7.52 9.00 2.79
CA ILE A 59 -6.98 9.93 3.80
C ILE A 59 -6.47 9.19 5.05
N ARG A 60 -7.05 8.04 5.40
CA ARG A 60 -6.85 7.37 6.72
C ARG A 60 -5.39 7.05 7.05
N GLU A 61 -4.57 6.72 6.05
CA GLU A 61 -3.16 6.40 6.27
C GLU A 61 -2.36 7.63 6.72
N PHE A 62 -2.65 8.81 6.15
CA PHE A 62 -2.05 10.06 6.63
C PHE A 62 -2.38 10.27 8.10
N GLU A 63 -3.65 10.11 8.48
CA GLU A 63 -4.12 10.36 9.85
C GLU A 63 -3.61 9.33 10.85
N THR A 64 -3.41 8.10 10.40
CA THR A 64 -2.94 6.99 11.24
C THR A 64 -1.44 7.06 11.47
N LEU A 65 -0.67 7.42 10.44
CA LEU A 65 0.78 7.31 10.44
C LEU A 65 1.50 8.64 10.62
N THR A 66 0.80 9.77 10.57
CA THR A 66 1.40 11.11 10.68
C THR A 66 0.62 12.00 11.64
N CYS A 67 1.12 13.22 11.85
CA CYS A 67 0.40 14.28 12.57
C CYS A 67 -0.56 15.09 11.69
N VAL A 68 -0.75 14.73 10.42
CA VAL A 68 -1.69 15.42 9.51
C VAL A 68 -3.11 14.92 9.74
N ARG A 69 -4.08 15.84 9.81
CA ARG A 69 -5.52 15.57 9.98
C ARG A 69 -6.31 16.32 8.93
N PHE A 70 -7.11 15.59 8.15
CA PHE A 70 -8.00 16.19 7.16
C PHE A 70 -9.39 16.27 7.76
N LEU A 71 -9.81 17.48 8.11
CA LEU A 71 -11.04 17.71 8.85
C LEU A 71 -12.13 18.22 7.92
N ASN A 72 -13.39 17.85 8.15
CA ASN A 72 -14.49 18.49 7.45
C ASN A 72 -14.47 19.99 7.74
N ARG A 73 -14.43 20.79 6.69
CA ARG A 73 -14.45 22.25 6.80
C ARG A 73 -15.74 22.73 7.46
N THR A 74 -15.60 23.71 8.33
CA THR A 74 -16.69 24.49 8.92
C THR A 74 -16.68 25.92 8.36
N ASN A 75 -15.92 26.82 8.96
CA ASN A 75 -15.84 28.25 8.62
C ASN A 75 -14.42 28.73 8.26
N GLU A 76 -13.47 27.80 8.13
CA GLU A 76 -12.08 28.14 7.86
C GLU A 76 -11.93 28.81 6.49
N ASN A 77 -11.13 29.88 6.45
CA ASN A 77 -10.87 30.65 5.22
C ASN A 77 -9.91 29.91 4.28
N ASP A 78 -8.92 29.24 4.85
CA ASP A 78 -7.93 28.44 4.13
C ASP A 78 -8.33 26.96 4.15
N TYR A 79 -8.62 26.38 2.99
CA TYR A 79 -9.12 25.01 2.92
C TYR A 79 -8.95 24.37 1.54
N VAL A 80 -8.97 23.05 1.50
CA VAL A 80 -8.91 22.25 0.28
C VAL A 80 -10.32 21.89 -0.18
N SER A 81 -10.66 22.25 -1.42
CA SER A 81 -11.92 21.89 -2.08
C SER A 81 -11.65 20.78 -3.10
N ILE A 82 -12.01 19.55 -2.76
CA ILE A 82 -11.90 18.39 -3.67
C ILE A 82 -13.08 18.42 -4.64
N VAL A 83 -12.79 18.49 -5.94
CA VAL A 83 -13.75 18.67 -7.03
C VAL A 83 -13.51 17.66 -8.15
N SER A 84 -14.56 17.32 -8.90
CA SER A 84 -14.44 16.48 -10.10
C SER A 84 -14.45 17.40 -11.34
N ARG A 85 -13.27 17.78 -11.85
CA ARG A 85 -13.13 18.69 -13.01
C ARG A 85 -12.39 18.04 -14.18
N ASP A 86 -11.21 18.54 -14.52
CA ASP A 86 -10.40 18.19 -15.68
C ASP A 86 -9.12 17.49 -15.24
N GLY A 87 -9.21 16.18 -15.04
CA GLY A 87 -8.08 15.32 -14.68
C GLY A 87 -7.76 15.29 -13.18
N CYS A 88 -6.57 14.76 -12.87
CA CYS A 88 -6.03 14.64 -11.52
C CYS A 88 -4.95 15.70 -11.34
N TRP A 89 -5.14 16.63 -10.39
CA TRP A 89 -4.13 17.64 -10.06
C TRP A 89 -4.44 18.31 -8.72
N SER A 90 -3.40 18.92 -8.13
CA SER A 90 -3.49 19.63 -6.87
C SER A 90 -2.52 20.79 -6.81
N HIS A 91 -2.81 21.78 -5.97
CA HIS A 91 -1.85 22.81 -5.62
C HIS A 91 -0.77 22.26 -4.69
N ILE A 92 0.45 22.78 -4.82
CA ILE A 92 1.57 22.39 -3.96
C ILE A 92 1.59 23.26 -2.71
N GLY A 93 1.40 22.63 -1.55
CA GLY A 93 1.36 23.29 -0.25
C GLY A 93 0.07 24.08 0.00
N LYS A 94 0.10 24.91 1.06
CA LYS A 94 -0.93 25.86 1.42
C LYS A 94 -0.79 27.13 0.59
N VAL A 95 -1.80 27.44 -0.22
CA VAL A 95 -1.79 28.62 -1.10
C VAL A 95 -2.66 29.78 -0.59
N GLY A 96 -3.42 29.55 0.47
CA GLY A 96 -4.34 30.51 1.06
C GLY A 96 -5.71 30.53 0.35
N GLY A 97 -6.75 30.89 1.10
CA GLY A 97 -8.13 30.84 0.66
C GLY A 97 -8.62 29.43 0.29
N LYS A 98 -9.63 29.39 -0.58
CA LYS A 98 -10.10 28.15 -1.21
C LYS A 98 -9.06 27.67 -2.23
N GLN A 99 -8.45 26.51 -2.00
CA GLN A 99 -7.56 25.86 -2.97
C GLN A 99 -8.19 24.59 -3.53
N HIS A 100 -8.09 24.39 -4.84
CA HIS A 100 -8.71 23.25 -5.51
C HIS A 100 -7.77 22.04 -5.57
N LEU A 101 -8.38 20.85 -5.44
CA LEU A 101 -7.78 19.57 -5.75
C LEU A 101 -8.78 18.86 -6.68
N SER A 102 -8.37 18.52 -7.90
CA SER A 102 -9.22 17.84 -8.89
C SER A 102 -8.97 16.34 -8.86
N LEU A 103 -10.02 15.54 -8.68
CA LEU A 103 -10.01 14.09 -8.84
C LEU A 103 -11.24 13.67 -9.63
N VAL A 104 -11.10 13.48 -10.95
CA VAL A 104 -12.18 12.89 -11.75
C VAL A 104 -12.38 11.42 -11.39
N LYS A 105 -13.46 10.79 -11.88
CA LYS A 105 -13.77 9.38 -11.59
C LYS A 105 -12.60 8.42 -11.88
N GLY A 106 -11.86 8.66 -12.96
CA GLY A 106 -10.65 7.89 -13.31
C GLY A 106 -9.44 8.12 -12.38
N CYS A 107 -9.52 9.07 -11.47
CA CYS A 107 -8.50 9.35 -10.45
C CYS A 107 -8.85 8.74 -9.08
N LEU A 108 -10.00 8.07 -8.94
CA LEU A 108 -10.45 7.47 -7.68
C LEU A 108 -9.77 6.12 -7.45
N GLU A 109 -8.45 6.18 -7.44
CA GLU A 109 -7.52 5.13 -7.04
C GLU A 109 -6.72 5.63 -5.84
N LYS A 110 -6.34 4.72 -4.93
CA LYS A 110 -5.79 5.13 -3.64
C LYS A 110 -4.48 5.89 -3.82
N GLY A 111 -3.55 5.35 -4.60
CA GLY A 111 -2.29 6.03 -4.91
C GLY A 111 -2.49 7.35 -5.63
N VAL A 112 -3.45 7.47 -6.54
CA VAL A 112 -3.71 8.74 -7.24
C VAL A 112 -4.26 9.78 -6.26
N ALA A 113 -5.26 9.43 -5.43
CA ALA A 113 -5.78 10.36 -4.43
C ALA A 113 -4.69 10.78 -3.42
N GLN A 114 -3.88 9.83 -2.96
CA GLN A 114 -2.79 10.11 -2.03
C GLN A 114 -1.66 10.93 -2.66
N HIS A 115 -1.39 10.77 -3.96
CA HIS A 115 -0.48 11.63 -4.73
C HIS A 115 -0.93 13.10 -4.69
N GLU A 116 -2.19 13.35 -5.03
CA GLU A 116 -2.74 14.71 -5.05
C GLU A 116 -2.81 15.33 -3.65
N LEU A 117 -3.06 14.50 -2.62
CA LEU A 117 -2.98 14.92 -1.22
C LEU A 117 -1.55 15.23 -0.78
N ASN A 118 -0.54 14.49 -1.27
CA ASN A 118 0.87 14.81 -0.99
C ASN A 118 1.30 16.15 -1.61
N HIS A 119 0.76 16.51 -2.78
CA HIS A 119 0.91 17.87 -3.30
C HIS A 119 0.34 18.91 -2.34
N VAL A 120 -0.86 18.72 -1.77
CA VAL A 120 -1.43 19.63 -0.75
C VAL A 120 -0.47 19.83 0.43
N LEU A 121 0.26 18.79 0.81
CA LEU A 121 1.24 18.84 1.89
C LEU A 121 2.55 19.54 1.53
N GLY A 122 2.81 19.78 0.25
CA GLY A 122 4.00 20.48 -0.23
C GLY A 122 5.00 19.63 -1.00
N PHE A 123 4.69 18.35 -1.29
CA PHE A 123 5.64 17.48 -1.97
C PHE A 123 5.63 17.69 -3.48
N LEU A 124 6.83 17.79 -4.04
CA LEU A 124 7.07 17.74 -5.48
C LEU A 124 7.22 16.28 -5.93
N HIS A 125 7.16 16.07 -7.24
CA HIS A 125 7.38 14.75 -7.81
C HIS A 125 8.79 14.23 -7.51
N GLU A 126 8.90 12.94 -7.17
CA GLU A 126 10.16 12.34 -6.72
C GLU A 126 11.21 12.31 -7.85
N GLN A 127 10.80 12.07 -9.11
CA GLN A 127 11.71 12.12 -10.27
C GLN A 127 12.27 13.51 -10.60
N CYS A 128 11.74 14.54 -9.94
CA CYS A 128 12.21 15.92 -10.05
C CYS A 128 13.19 16.31 -8.94
N ARG A 129 13.56 15.40 -8.01
CA ARG A 129 14.48 15.72 -6.92
C ARG A 129 15.83 16.25 -7.41
N SER A 130 16.47 17.07 -6.58
CA SER A 130 17.77 17.69 -6.85
C SER A 130 18.91 16.70 -6.98
N ASP A 131 18.79 15.55 -6.31
CA ASP A 131 19.76 14.45 -6.28
C ASP A 131 19.36 13.26 -7.17
N ARG A 132 18.26 13.37 -7.93
CA ARG A 132 17.67 12.24 -8.65
C ARG A 132 18.60 11.58 -9.67
N ASP A 133 19.54 12.35 -10.27
CA ASP A 133 20.46 11.84 -11.29
C ASP A 133 21.45 10.78 -10.74
N ASN A 134 21.52 10.60 -9.42
CA ASN A 134 22.26 9.50 -8.78
C ASN A 134 21.47 8.18 -8.76
N TYR A 135 20.17 8.21 -9.03
CA TYR A 135 19.23 7.11 -8.77
C TYR A 135 18.42 6.71 -10.00
N ILE A 136 18.18 7.65 -10.93
CA ILE A 136 17.46 7.41 -12.17
C ILE A 136 18.14 8.11 -13.35
N LEU A 137 18.05 7.49 -14.53
CA LEU A 137 18.44 8.06 -15.82
C LEU A 137 17.19 8.49 -16.60
N ILE A 138 17.17 9.74 -17.07
CA ILE A 138 16.13 10.23 -17.97
C ILE A 138 16.52 10.03 -19.43
N ARG A 139 15.69 9.32 -20.18
CA ARG A 139 15.85 9.11 -21.63
C ARG A 139 15.12 10.20 -22.42
N TRP A 140 15.69 11.41 -22.42
CA TRP A 140 15.12 12.61 -23.02
C TRP A 140 14.57 12.43 -24.44
N ARG A 141 15.25 11.64 -25.28
CA ARG A 141 14.86 11.38 -26.67
C ARG A 141 13.48 10.74 -26.84
N TYR A 142 12.99 10.05 -25.81
CA TYR A 142 11.70 9.34 -25.84
C TYR A 142 10.58 10.13 -25.18
N ILE A 143 10.85 11.32 -24.63
CA ILE A 143 9.84 12.12 -23.93
C ILE A 143 9.10 13.01 -24.92
N ASN A 144 7.78 13.05 -24.81
CA ASN A 144 6.96 13.99 -25.56
C ASN A 144 7.41 15.44 -25.25
N PRO A 145 7.77 16.25 -26.26
CA PRO A 145 8.29 17.61 -26.07
C PRO A 145 7.40 18.52 -25.21
N ALA A 146 6.08 18.33 -25.24
CA ALA A 146 5.13 19.10 -24.44
C ALA A 146 5.32 18.91 -22.91
N TYR A 147 5.88 17.77 -22.50
CA TYR A 147 6.00 17.35 -21.09
C TYR A 147 7.43 17.30 -20.56
N ILE A 148 8.43 17.71 -21.36
CA ILE A 148 9.86 17.72 -20.95
C ILE A 148 10.07 18.41 -19.61
N ARG A 149 9.32 19.49 -19.33
CA ARG A 149 9.43 20.27 -18.09
C ARG A 149 9.09 19.47 -16.82
N ASN A 150 8.36 18.37 -16.94
CA ASN A 150 7.97 17.49 -15.83
C ASN A 150 9.09 16.52 -15.39
N PHE A 151 10.20 16.48 -16.13
CA PHE A 151 11.37 15.66 -15.85
C PHE A 151 12.60 16.48 -15.47
N VAL A 152 12.47 17.81 -15.50
CA VAL A 152 13.56 18.73 -15.16
C VAL A 152 13.71 18.77 -13.63
N VAL A 153 14.94 18.53 -13.18
CA VAL A 153 15.33 18.64 -11.78
C VAL A 153 14.87 19.97 -11.18
N LYS A 154 14.32 19.89 -9.97
CA LYS A 154 13.85 21.03 -9.18
C LYS A 154 14.72 21.18 -7.94
N PRO A 155 14.95 22.43 -7.50
CA PRO A 155 15.58 22.69 -6.21
C PRO A 155 14.64 22.18 -5.11
N THR A 156 15.00 21.06 -4.50
CA THR A 156 14.23 20.30 -3.50
C THR A 156 15.12 20.02 -2.29
N ASN A 157 14.52 19.66 -1.16
CA ASN A 157 15.24 19.30 0.06
C ASN A 157 14.92 17.84 0.37
N THR A 158 15.92 16.97 0.29
CA THR A 158 15.77 15.54 0.54
C THR A 158 15.35 15.23 1.98
N LEU A 159 15.40 16.22 2.88
CA LEU A 159 15.24 16.05 4.32
C LEU A 159 16.21 14.98 4.86
N GLY A 160 17.34 14.73 4.19
CA GLY A 160 18.27 13.65 4.55
C GLY A 160 17.69 12.23 4.45
N LEU A 161 16.63 12.04 3.65
CA LEU A 161 16.04 10.73 3.37
C LEU A 161 16.54 10.19 2.01
N PRO A 162 16.64 8.86 1.86
CA PRO A 162 17.03 8.23 0.60
C PRO A 162 16.04 8.53 -0.52
N TYR A 163 16.42 8.21 -1.75
CA TYR A 163 15.52 8.28 -2.90
C TYR A 163 14.47 7.17 -2.83
N ASP A 164 13.21 7.51 -3.09
CA ASP A 164 12.09 6.58 -2.97
C ASP A 164 11.53 6.19 -4.33
N TYR A 165 12.03 5.08 -4.89
CA TYR A 165 11.53 4.52 -6.16
C TYR A 165 10.04 4.15 -6.09
N SER A 166 9.55 3.82 -4.90
CA SER A 166 8.17 3.43 -4.63
C SER A 166 7.31 4.60 -4.17
N SER A 167 7.82 5.84 -4.19
CA SER A 167 7.04 7.00 -3.77
C SER A 167 5.80 7.13 -4.62
N VAL A 168 4.67 7.44 -3.98
CA VAL A 168 3.45 7.79 -4.69
C VAL A 168 3.64 9.01 -5.59
N MET A 169 4.66 9.84 -5.30
CA MET A 169 5.05 11.03 -6.07
C MET A 169 5.98 10.74 -7.25
N HIS A 170 6.38 9.48 -7.47
CA HIS A 170 7.26 9.10 -8.57
C HIS A 170 6.48 8.78 -9.84
N TYR A 171 6.95 9.25 -11.00
CA TYR A 171 6.37 8.88 -12.29
C TYR A 171 6.73 7.44 -12.69
N GLY A 172 5.84 6.79 -13.43
CA GLY A 172 6.11 5.47 -13.99
C GLY A 172 7.20 5.48 -15.06
N LYS A 173 7.82 4.31 -15.29
CA LYS A 173 8.90 4.06 -16.25
C LYS A 173 8.65 4.60 -17.67
N TYR A 174 7.38 4.58 -18.11
CA TYR A 174 6.96 4.96 -19.47
C TYR A 174 6.24 6.31 -19.54
N ALA A 175 6.27 7.12 -18.47
CA ALA A 175 5.55 8.38 -18.43
C ALA A 175 5.89 9.26 -19.64
N TYR A 176 4.87 9.68 -20.38
CA TYR A 176 4.96 10.55 -21.56
C TYR A 176 5.90 10.05 -22.67
N SER A 177 6.10 8.73 -22.80
CA SER A 177 6.88 8.17 -23.89
C SER A 177 6.21 8.38 -25.26
N ILE A 178 6.99 8.78 -26.27
CA ILE A 178 6.54 8.87 -27.67
C ILE A 178 6.89 7.63 -28.49
N VAL A 179 7.60 6.67 -27.90
CA VAL A 179 7.98 5.42 -28.56
C VAL A 179 7.46 4.26 -27.73
N SER A 180 6.61 3.41 -28.34
CA SER A 180 6.03 2.26 -27.67
C SER A 180 7.12 1.34 -27.08
N GLY A 181 6.92 0.92 -25.83
CA GLY A 181 7.85 0.05 -25.10
C GLY A 181 9.16 0.71 -24.65
N GLN A 182 9.42 1.98 -24.99
CA GLN A 182 10.66 2.66 -24.59
C GLN A 182 10.47 3.43 -23.29
N PRO A 183 11.29 3.16 -22.24
CA PRO A 183 11.20 3.86 -20.96
C PRO A 183 11.76 5.28 -21.06
N THR A 184 11.07 6.23 -20.44
CA THR A 184 11.54 7.62 -20.27
C THR A 184 12.33 7.79 -18.98
N ILE A 185 12.08 6.95 -17.97
CA ILE A 185 12.79 6.91 -16.68
C ILE A 185 13.33 5.50 -16.48
N VAL A 186 14.63 5.38 -16.18
CA VAL A 186 15.29 4.09 -15.92
C VAL A 186 15.94 4.14 -14.54
N PRO A 187 15.61 3.25 -13.60
CA PRO A 187 16.29 3.18 -12.32
C PRO A 187 17.72 2.65 -12.48
N ILE A 188 18.62 3.13 -11.62
CA ILE A 188 20.01 2.71 -11.54
C ILE A 188 20.38 2.47 -10.08
N PRO A 189 21.30 1.53 -9.79
CA PRO A 189 22.00 0.66 -10.75
C PRO A 189 21.13 -0.48 -11.29
N ASP A 190 20.02 -0.79 -10.61
CA ASP A 190 19.12 -1.89 -10.99
C ASP A 190 17.93 -1.38 -11.80
N VAL A 191 17.85 -1.85 -13.05
CA VAL A 191 16.81 -1.46 -14.02
C VAL A 191 15.48 -2.18 -13.82
N THR A 192 15.45 -3.21 -12.95
CA THR A 192 14.27 -4.03 -12.65
C THR A 192 13.40 -3.41 -11.57
N VAL A 193 13.94 -2.45 -10.79
CA VAL A 193 13.20 -1.75 -9.74
C VAL A 193 11.91 -1.13 -10.31
N PRO A 194 10.73 -1.46 -9.73
CA PRO A 194 9.47 -0.90 -10.19
C PRO A 194 9.38 0.59 -9.89
N LEU A 195 8.73 1.35 -10.77
CA LEU A 195 8.54 2.81 -10.64
C LEU A 195 7.08 3.18 -10.83
N GLY A 196 6.61 4.13 -10.03
CA GLY A 196 5.30 4.77 -10.22
C GLY A 196 4.11 3.90 -9.82
N GLN A 197 4.28 3.09 -8.76
CA GLN A 197 3.22 2.31 -8.12
C GLN A 197 1.99 3.17 -7.77
N LYS A 198 0.81 2.53 -7.69
CA LYS A 198 -0.48 3.17 -7.38
C LYS A 198 -1.19 2.59 -6.16
N GLU A 199 -0.50 1.75 -5.39
CA GLU A 199 -0.98 1.06 -4.20
C GLU A 199 -1.19 2.01 -3.00
N GLY A 200 -0.48 3.14 -2.99
CA GLY A 200 -0.63 4.20 -2.00
C GLY A 200 0.70 4.72 -1.47
N LEU A 201 0.71 5.38 -0.31
CA LEU A 201 1.93 5.88 0.33
C LEU A 201 2.96 4.75 0.50
N SER A 202 4.24 5.05 0.28
CA SER A 202 5.35 4.21 0.70
C SER A 202 5.73 4.49 2.16
N SER A 203 6.61 3.66 2.74
CA SER A 203 7.18 3.93 4.06
C SER A 203 8.02 5.22 4.10
N LEU A 204 8.68 5.57 2.98
CA LEU A 204 9.47 6.78 2.86
C LEU A 204 8.60 8.02 2.63
N ASP A 205 7.47 7.93 1.93
CA ASP A 205 6.49 9.02 1.82
C ASP A 205 6.03 9.46 3.23
N VAL A 206 5.65 8.49 4.07
CA VAL A 206 5.23 8.71 5.47
C VAL A 206 6.35 9.36 6.29
N ARG A 207 7.59 8.83 6.20
CA ARG A 207 8.76 9.40 6.90
C ARG A 207 9.05 10.82 6.45
N LYS A 208 8.88 11.11 5.16
CA LYS A 208 9.09 12.44 4.57
C LYS A 208 8.06 13.44 5.09
N ILE A 209 6.77 13.06 5.16
CA ILE A 209 5.70 13.86 5.79
C ILE A 209 6.03 14.15 7.26
N ASN A 210 6.38 13.11 8.02
CA ASN A 210 6.69 13.24 9.44
C ASN A 210 7.89 14.16 9.68
N LYS A 211 8.93 14.09 8.84
CA LYS A 211 10.10 14.95 8.94
C LYS A 211 9.82 16.39 8.50
N LEU A 212 8.97 16.58 7.49
CA LEU A 212 8.58 17.90 7.00
C LEU A 212 7.78 18.68 8.04
N TYR A 213 6.83 18.04 8.71
CA TYR A 213 5.94 18.66 9.70
C TYR A 213 6.37 18.45 11.16
N ASP A 214 7.57 17.90 11.36
CA ASP A 214 8.14 17.61 12.68
C ASP A 214 7.16 16.78 13.55
N CYS A 215 6.53 15.77 12.95
CA CYS A 215 5.56 14.94 13.64
C CYS A 215 6.27 14.13 14.74
N ASN A 216 5.85 14.34 15.99
CA ASN A 216 6.30 13.55 17.13
C ASN A 216 5.58 12.19 17.14
N THR A 217 5.76 11.41 16.08
CA THR A 217 5.08 10.13 15.86
C THR A 217 6.10 9.04 15.60
N CYS A 218 5.98 7.93 16.31
CA CYS A 218 6.70 6.70 16.02
C CYS A 218 5.80 5.84 15.13
N SER A 219 6.01 5.85 13.81
CA SER A 219 5.17 5.08 12.91
C SER A 219 5.96 4.42 11.79
N THR A 220 5.46 3.28 11.31
CA THR A 220 6.04 2.57 10.16
C THR A 220 4.93 1.94 9.33
N LEU A 221 5.03 2.12 8.01
CA LEU A 221 4.20 1.42 7.03
C LEU A 221 5.01 0.26 6.47
N LEU A 222 4.42 -0.94 6.51
CA LEU A 222 5.02 -2.19 6.06
C LEU A 222 4.19 -2.71 4.88
N THR A 223 4.81 -2.80 3.71
CA THR A 223 4.13 -3.16 2.45
C THR A 223 4.51 -4.52 1.89
N ASP A 224 5.60 -5.10 2.40
CA ASP A 224 6.12 -6.38 1.92
C ASP A 224 5.18 -7.52 2.34
N GLN A 225 5.15 -8.61 1.56
CA GLN A 225 4.28 -9.75 1.83
C GLN A 225 4.70 -10.56 3.07
N ILE A 226 5.97 -10.48 3.44
CA ILE A 226 6.56 -11.09 4.63
C ILE A 226 7.45 -10.02 5.25
N GLY A 227 7.44 -9.93 6.58
CA GLY A 227 8.32 -9.01 7.27
C GLY A 227 8.29 -9.21 8.78
N ASN A 228 9.11 -8.42 9.46
CA ASN A 228 9.18 -8.42 10.91
C ASN A 228 8.81 -7.03 11.45
N VAL A 229 8.22 -7.04 12.63
CA VAL A 229 7.87 -5.86 13.42
C VAL A 229 8.61 -5.97 14.73
N SER A 230 9.35 -4.93 15.10
CA SER A 230 10.15 -4.96 16.32
C SER A 230 10.05 -3.64 17.06
N SER A 231 9.86 -3.73 18.37
CA SER A 231 10.09 -2.60 19.25
C SER A 231 11.59 -2.38 19.48
N ALA A 232 12.43 -3.42 19.36
CA ALA A 232 13.86 -3.38 19.69
C ALA A 232 14.72 -2.60 18.67
N GLU A 233 14.26 -2.41 17.43
CA GLU A 233 15.01 -1.63 16.42
C GLU A 233 14.96 -0.11 16.65
N ASN A 234 14.16 0.35 17.62
CA ASN A 234 14.16 1.75 18.07
C ASN A 234 14.18 1.85 19.61
N PRO A 235 15.24 1.37 20.29
CA PRO A 235 15.30 1.40 21.77
C PRO A 235 15.30 2.82 22.34
N SER A 236 15.77 3.79 21.56
CA SER A 236 15.89 5.21 21.93
C SER A 236 14.60 6.03 21.77
N LEU A 237 13.49 5.44 21.27
CA LEU A 237 12.19 6.12 21.11
C LEU A 237 11.17 5.80 22.22
N TYR A 238 11.52 4.94 23.19
CA TYR A 238 10.72 4.72 24.41
C TYR A 238 10.92 5.83 25.44
N THR A 239 11.03 7.06 24.96
CA THR A 239 11.03 8.26 25.79
C THR A 239 9.58 8.66 26.04
N ASN A 240 9.20 8.74 27.32
CA ASN A 240 7.98 9.29 27.93
C ASN A 240 6.76 9.52 27.02
N ASN A 241 5.66 8.78 27.26
CA ASN A 241 4.36 8.93 26.60
C ASN A 241 4.37 8.71 25.07
N SER A 242 5.07 7.68 24.59
CA SER A 242 5.10 7.35 23.17
C SER A 242 3.99 6.34 22.78
N SER A 243 3.26 6.67 21.71
CA SER A 243 2.37 5.75 20.99
C SER A 243 3.02 5.43 19.65
N CYS A 244 3.54 4.21 19.53
CA CYS A 244 4.13 3.70 18.29
C CYS A 244 3.11 2.90 17.50
N VAL A 245 3.09 3.05 16.18
CA VAL A 245 2.11 2.41 15.30
C VAL A 245 2.78 1.77 14.09
N TRP A 246 2.49 0.49 13.85
CA TRP A 246 2.89 -0.20 12.63
C TRP A 246 1.64 -0.56 11.84
N LEU A 247 1.55 -0.09 10.59
CA LEU A 247 0.50 -0.48 9.66
C LEU A 247 1.09 -1.48 8.66
N ILE A 248 0.61 -2.72 8.72
CA ILE A 248 0.85 -3.72 7.68
C ILE A 248 -0.23 -3.55 6.62
N ARG A 249 0.16 -3.23 5.39
CA ARG A 249 -0.71 -3.13 4.22
C ARG A 249 -0.11 -3.90 3.07
N THR A 250 -0.74 -4.98 2.69
CA THR A 250 -0.18 -5.88 1.69
C THR A 250 -1.16 -6.12 0.56
N PRO A 251 -0.71 -6.59 -0.61
CA PRO A 251 -1.60 -6.90 -1.73
C PRO A 251 -2.41 -8.19 -1.51
N GLY A 252 -2.23 -8.90 -0.39
CA GLY A 252 -2.92 -10.16 -0.14
C GLY A 252 -4.36 -10.02 0.35
N ILE A 253 -5.03 -11.14 0.58
CA ILE A 253 -6.41 -11.18 1.08
C ILE A 253 -6.48 -11.24 2.61
N LYS A 254 -5.42 -11.76 3.27
CA LYS A 254 -5.30 -11.87 4.73
C LYS A 254 -3.84 -11.79 5.17
N VAL A 255 -3.65 -11.41 6.43
CA VAL A 255 -2.36 -11.28 7.11
C VAL A 255 -2.37 -12.19 8.34
N TYR A 256 -1.33 -13.01 8.47
CA TYR A 256 -1.01 -13.79 9.66
C TYR A 256 0.08 -13.06 10.43
N LEU A 257 -0.16 -12.80 11.72
CA LEU A 257 0.78 -12.11 12.60
C LEU A 257 1.08 -13.00 13.81
N GLU A 258 2.36 -13.31 14.01
CA GLU A 258 2.85 -14.14 15.09
C GLU A 258 3.85 -13.35 15.94
N PHE A 259 3.63 -13.28 17.25
CA PHE A 259 4.59 -12.70 18.18
C PHE A 259 5.66 -13.75 18.51
N LEU A 260 6.91 -13.47 18.13
CA LEU A 260 8.07 -14.32 18.40
C LEU A 260 8.60 -14.10 19.81
N THR A 261 8.67 -12.83 20.23
CA THR A 261 8.98 -12.46 21.61
C THR A 261 7.99 -11.39 22.07
N PHE A 262 7.57 -11.46 23.33
CA PHE A 262 6.64 -10.50 23.90
C PHE A 262 6.90 -10.35 25.39
N ASP A 263 7.44 -9.19 25.77
CA ASP A 263 7.72 -8.78 27.14
C ASP A 263 7.52 -7.26 27.24
N VAL A 264 6.28 -6.85 27.48
CA VAL A 264 5.90 -5.45 27.67
C VAL A 264 5.65 -5.22 29.16
N GLN A 265 6.14 -4.10 29.71
CA GLN A 265 6.08 -3.83 31.14
C GLN A 265 4.68 -4.00 31.73
N ASN A 266 4.61 -4.73 32.84
CA ASN A 266 3.37 -4.97 33.54
C ASN A 266 2.82 -3.68 34.15
N SER A 267 1.51 -3.45 34.00
CA SER A 267 0.72 -2.51 34.79
C SER A 267 -0.56 -3.20 35.25
N SER A 268 -1.21 -2.70 36.30
CA SER A 268 -2.60 -3.09 36.61
C SER A 268 -3.40 -2.95 35.32
N ASP A 269 -4.10 -4.01 34.90
CA ASP A 269 -4.91 -4.11 33.66
C ASP A 269 -4.23 -3.76 32.31
N CYS A 270 -2.90 -3.67 32.25
CA CYS A 270 -2.19 -3.21 31.06
C CYS A 270 -2.63 -1.79 30.60
N SER A 271 -3.06 -0.92 31.51
CA SER A 271 -3.48 0.45 31.19
C SER A 271 -2.35 1.37 30.76
N LYS A 272 -1.13 1.14 31.27
CA LYS A 272 0.02 2.04 31.08
C LYS A 272 0.89 1.67 29.90
N ASN A 273 1.18 0.37 29.78
CA ASN A 273 2.03 -0.21 28.76
C ASN A 273 1.29 -1.38 28.15
N TYR A 274 1.02 -1.31 26.84
CA TYR A 274 0.30 -2.38 26.16
C TYR A 274 0.56 -2.41 24.66
N ILE A 275 0.42 -3.61 24.10
CA ILE A 275 0.16 -3.82 22.68
C ILE A 275 -1.34 -4.02 22.47
N LYS A 276 -1.87 -3.41 21.41
CA LYS A 276 -3.22 -3.63 20.89
C LYS A 276 -3.15 -3.81 19.38
N VAL A 277 -3.89 -4.79 18.84
CA VAL A 277 -3.87 -5.11 17.40
C VAL A 277 -5.28 -4.99 16.83
N TYR A 278 -5.39 -4.31 15.70
CA TYR A 278 -6.65 -4.04 15.00
C TYR A 278 -6.67 -4.67 13.60
N ASP A 279 -7.83 -5.19 13.23
CA ASP A 279 -8.19 -5.76 11.92
C ASP A 279 -8.58 -4.64 10.94
N GLY A 280 -7.59 -3.90 10.47
CA GLY A 280 -7.77 -2.74 9.59
C GLY A 280 -6.67 -1.71 9.74
N ASN A 281 -6.92 -0.49 9.25
CA ASN A 281 -5.93 0.59 9.24
C ASN A 281 -6.20 1.71 10.25
N THR A 282 -7.14 1.55 11.19
CA THR A 282 -7.45 2.59 12.19
C THR A 282 -7.72 2.00 13.57
N ARG A 283 -7.62 2.82 14.61
CA ARG A 283 -8.01 2.47 15.99
C ARG A 283 -9.51 2.21 16.18
N ALA A 284 -10.33 2.53 15.18
CA ALA A 284 -11.78 2.25 15.16
C ALA A 284 -12.11 0.89 14.50
N SER A 285 -11.11 0.21 13.92
CA SER A 285 -11.27 -1.12 13.34
C SER A 285 -11.55 -2.18 14.41
N ARG A 286 -12.07 -3.33 13.99
CA ARG A 286 -12.28 -4.49 14.88
C ARG A 286 -10.97 -4.86 15.58
N VAL A 287 -11.02 -5.24 16.85
CA VAL A 287 -9.84 -5.62 17.61
C VAL A 287 -9.52 -7.11 17.39
N LEU A 288 -8.27 -7.42 17.03
CA LEU A 288 -7.73 -8.80 16.96
C LEU A 288 -7.07 -9.21 18.28
N LEU A 289 -6.43 -8.26 18.96
CA LEU A 289 -5.81 -8.46 20.26
C LEU A 289 -6.12 -7.26 21.14
N GLU A 290 -6.79 -7.50 22.27
CA GLU A 290 -7.02 -6.47 23.29
C GLU A 290 -5.73 -6.10 24.02
N LYS A 291 -5.78 -5.04 24.84
CA LYS A 291 -4.62 -4.55 25.59
C LYS A 291 -3.88 -5.70 26.28
N SER A 292 -2.67 -5.96 25.81
CA SER A 292 -1.83 -7.07 26.26
C SER A 292 -0.49 -6.53 26.75
N CYS A 293 0.00 -7.08 27.86
CA CYS A 293 1.30 -6.78 28.46
C CYS A 293 1.79 -8.01 29.24
N ARG A 294 2.98 -7.91 29.85
CA ARG A 294 3.75 -8.98 30.53
C ARG A 294 4.45 -9.92 29.54
N ASN A 295 5.36 -10.71 30.09
CA ASN A 295 5.93 -11.86 29.39
C ASN A 295 4.90 -12.98 29.31
N VAL A 296 4.18 -13.07 28.19
CA VAL A 296 3.14 -14.06 27.93
C VAL A 296 3.17 -14.48 26.48
N GLN A 297 2.89 -15.76 26.22
CA GLN A 297 2.69 -16.26 24.86
C GLN A 297 1.38 -15.72 24.29
N LEU A 298 1.47 -14.99 23.17
CA LEU A 298 0.31 -14.49 22.45
C LEU A 298 -0.14 -15.47 21.36
N PRO A 299 -1.44 -15.51 21.01
CA PRO A 299 -1.95 -16.36 19.94
C PRO A 299 -1.56 -15.83 18.55
N LEU A 300 -1.56 -16.73 17.56
CA LEU A 300 -1.52 -16.35 16.14
C LEU A 300 -2.75 -15.50 15.80
N LEU A 301 -2.53 -14.31 15.26
CA LEU A 301 -3.58 -13.40 14.82
C LEU A 301 -3.78 -13.49 13.32
N ILE A 302 -5.04 -13.53 12.87
CA ILE A 302 -5.41 -13.64 11.46
C ILE A 302 -6.39 -12.51 11.15
N SER A 303 -6.03 -11.63 10.22
CA SER A 303 -6.92 -10.56 9.76
C SER A 303 -8.05 -11.08 8.88
N THR A 304 -9.11 -10.29 8.74
CA THR A 304 -10.18 -10.55 7.77
C THR A 304 -9.86 -9.99 6.39
N GLY A 305 -9.00 -8.97 6.32
CA GLY A 305 -8.54 -8.34 5.07
C GLY A 305 -7.03 -8.17 5.02
N ASN A 306 -6.58 -7.23 4.19
CA ASN A 306 -5.16 -7.03 3.86
C ASN A 306 -4.44 -6.00 4.75
N LEU A 307 -5.05 -5.64 5.88
CA LEU A 307 -4.62 -4.57 6.76
C LEU A 307 -4.57 -5.06 8.21
N ILE A 308 -3.45 -4.81 8.89
CA ILE A 308 -3.33 -4.93 10.35
C ILE A 308 -2.69 -3.65 10.88
N LEU A 309 -3.28 -3.08 11.94
CA LEU A 309 -2.68 -2.00 12.70
C LEU A 309 -2.21 -2.53 14.05
N ILE A 310 -0.92 -2.39 14.33
CA ILE A 310 -0.32 -2.70 15.64
C ILE A 310 -0.05 -1.38 16.34
N GLU A 311 -0.57 -1.23 17.55
CA GLU A 311 -0.32 -0.09 18.42
C GLU A 311 0.41 -0.54 19.67
N LEU A 312 1.53 0.13 19.97
CA LEU A 312 2.20 0.11 21.25
C LEU A 312 1.97 1.43 21.96
N VAL A 313 1.47 1.40 23.18
CA VAL A 313 1.41 2.57 24.07
C VAL A 313 2.32 2.31 25.26
N SER A 314 3.14 3.30 25.60
CA SER A 314 4.02 3.27 26.77
C SER A 314 4.09 4.63 27.47
N ASP A 315 4.10 4.63 28.80
CA ASP A 315 4.28 5.83 29.64
C ASP A 315 5.76 6.15 29.91
N GLY A 316 6.71 5.40 29.34
CA GLY A 316 8.15 5.70 29.38
C GLY A 316 8.90 5.11 30.58
N SER A 317 8.30 4.22 31.37
CA SER A 317 9.07 3.43 32.34
C SER A 317 9.84 2.31 31.63
N ILE A 318 11.06 2.65 31.21
CA ILE A 318 12.03 1.75 30.58
C ILE A 318 12.27 0.55 31.51
N GLY A 319 11.89 -0.66 31.09
CA GLY A 319 12.11 -1.85 31.92
C GLY A 319 11.90 -3.22 31.29
N THR A 320 11.50 -3.35 30.01
CA THR A 320 11.27 -4.68 29.41
C THR A 320 11.87 -4.83 28.01
N ALA A 321 11.98 -6.08 27.55
CA ALA A 321 12.60 -6.43 26.26
C ALA A 321 11.76 -6.00 25.03
N GLY A 322 10.48 -5.67 25.23
CA GLY A 322 9.57 -5.21 24.18
C GLY A 322 8.91 -6.37 23.43
N PHE A 323 8.75 -6.28 22.12
CA PHE A 323 8.22 -7.37 21.30
C PHE A 323 8.94 -7.47 19.95
N THR A 324 8.97 -8.68 19.44
CA THR A 324 9.21 -8.96 18.03
C THR A 324 8.08 -9.81 17.50
N ALA A 325 7.58 -9.47 16.31
CA ALA A 325 6.55 -10.22 15.63
C ALA A 325 6.96 -10.42 14.17
N SER A 326 6.64 -11.58 13.60
CA SER A 326 6.72 -11.82 12.18
C SER A 326 5.32 -11.76 11.59
N TYR A 327 5.21 -11.29 10.37
CA TYR A 327 3.97 -11.34 9.62
C TYR A 327 4.20 -11.93 8.24
N LYS A 328 3.18 -12.62 7.75
CA LYS A 328 3.12 -13.13 6.37
C LYS A 328 1.72 -12.97 5.83
N THR A 329 1.63 -12.83 4.52
CA THR A 329 0.35 -12.58 3.85
C THR A 329 -0.02 -13.76 2.98
N VAL A 330 -1.32 -14.03 2.90
CA VAL A 330 -1.85 -14.93 1.88
C VAL A 330 -2.34 -14.05 0.75
N SER A 331 -1.66 -14.11 -0.38
CA SER A 331 -1.86 -13.26 -1.56
C SER A 331 -3.12 -13.60 -2.36
N CYS A 332 -3.72 -14.77 -2.12
CA CYS A 332 -4.75 -15.36 -2.97
C CYS A 332 -5.35 -16.62 -2.35
N GLY A 333 -6.49 -17.06 -2.85
CA GLY A 333 -7.18 -18.27 -2.38
C GLY A 333 -8.52 -18.01 -1.71
N GLY A 334 -8.99 -18.98 -0.94
CA GLY A 334 -10.21 -18.92 -0.14
C GLY A 334 -11.23 -20.01 -0.47
N THR A 335 -12.33 -20.04 0.29
CA THR A 335 -13.43 -20.98 0.06
C THR A 335 -14.48 -20.34 -0.85
N LEU A 336 -14.83 -21.03 -1.93
CA LEU A 336 -15.75 -20.57 -2.95
C LEU A 336 -17.03 -21.41 -2.91
N THR A 337 -18.16 -20.78 -2.69
CA THR A 337 -19.47 -21.45 -2.55
C THR A 337 -20.52 -20.97 -3.54
N THR A 338 -20.20 -19.96 -4.35
CA THR A 338 -21.12 -19.43 -5.37
C THR A 338 -21.32 -20.45 -6.50
N LYS A 339 -22.52 -20.47 -7.08
CA LYS A 339 -22.89 -21.45 -8.13
C LYS A 339 -21.96 -21.40 -9.35
N THR A 340 -21.45 -20.24 -9.69
CA THR A 340 -20.42 -20.05 -10.71
C THR A 340 -19.38 -19.06 -10.20
N GLY A 341 -18.18 -19.08 -10.77
CA GLY A 341 -17.14 -18.12 -10.44
C GLY A 341 -15.92 -18.27 -11.32
N ASN A 342 -15.10 -17.22 -11.32
CA ASN A 342 -13.80 -17.21 -11.99
C ASN A 342 -12.69 -17.20 -10.94
N ILE A 343 -11.57 -17.82 -11.27
CA ILE A 343 -10.40 -17.99 -10.42
C ILE A 343 -9.19 -17.63 -11.29
N SER A 344 -8.36 -16.72 -10.83
CA SER A 344 -7.14 -16.36 -11.53
C SER A 344 -5.96 -16.29 -10.57
N SER A 345 -4.76 -16.42 -11.11
CA SER A 345 -3.56 -15.99 -10.40
C SER A 345 -3.68 -14.50 -10.01
N PRO A 346 -2.99 -14.05 -8.95
CA PRO A 346 -2.94 -12.63 -8.65
C PRO A 346 -2.41 -11.84 -9.85
N ASN A 347 -2.87 -10.61 -10.01
CA ASN A 347 -2.51 -9.67 -11.07
C ASN A 347 -2.89 -10.05 -12.52
N TYR A 348 -3.47 -11.24 -12.77
CA TYR A 348 -3.89 -11.64 -14.13
C TYR A 348 -4.71 -10.52 -14.83
N PRO A 349 -4.39 -10.14 -16.08
CA PRO A 349 -3.52 -10.82 -17.04
C PRO A 349 -2.02 -10.41 -16.98
N TYR A 350 -1.61 -9.65 -15.96
CA TYR A 350 -0.22 -9.28 -15.71
C TYR A 350 0.51 -10.35 -14.88
N GLU A 351 1.82 -10.15 -14.71
CA GLU A 351 2.70 -11.09 -14.01
C GLU A 351 2.24 -11.36 -12.57
N TYR A 352 2.12 -12.65 -12.22
CA TYR A 352 1.83 -13.04 -10.85
C TYR A 352 3.01 -12.72 -9.92
N PRO A 353 2.81 -12.47 -8.62
CA PRO A 353 3.92 -12.21 -7.69
C PRO A 353 4.82 -13.44 -7.47
N ALA A 354 6.10 -13.19 -7.16
CA ALA A 354 7.02 -14.21 -6.64
C ALA A 354 6.63 -14.67 -5.22
N ASN A 355 7.06 -15.87 -4.82
CA ASN A 355 6.94 -16.43 -3.48
C ASN A 355 5.50 -16.50 -2.94
N ILE A 356 4.54 -16.89 -3.78
CA ILE A 356 3.13 -17.01 -3.35
C ILE A 356 2.66 -18.46 -3.30
N GLU A 357 1.79 -18.72 -2.34
CA GLU A 357 1.05 -19.98 -2.25
C GLU A 357 -0.44 -19.67 -2.12
N CYS A 358 -1.18 -19.86 -3.21
CA CYS A 358 -2.62 -19.72 -3.24
C CYS A 358 -3.30 -21.07 -3.01
N THR A 359 -4.40 -21.09 -2.27
CA THR A 359 -5.28 -22.27 -2.19
C THR A 359 -6.73 -21.86 -2.30
N TRP A 360 -7.43 -22.32 -3.34
CA TRP A 360 -8.87 -22.19 -3.48
C TRP A 360 -9.56 -23.52 -3.21
N ILE A 361 -10.64 -23.49 -2.43
CA ILE A 361 -11.47 -24.67 -2.17
C ILE A 361 -12.88 -24.34 -2.65
N ILE A 362 -13.29 -24.95 -3.75
CA ILE A 362 -14.67 -24.86 -4.23
C ILE A 362 -15.49 -25.89 -3.45
N VAL A 363 -16.54 -25.42 -2.77
CA VAL A 363 -17.43 -26.26 -1.96
C VAL A 363 -18.85 -26.13 -2.50
N ALA A 364 -19.33 -27.22 -3.08
CA ALA A 364 -20.69 -27.37 -3.54
C ALA A 364 -21.58 -27.99 -2.46
N PRO A 365 -22.91 -27.74 -2.49
CA PRO A 365 -23.85 -28.45 -1.64
C PRO A 365 -23.77 -29.97 -1.84
N ILE A 366 -24.29 -30.72 -0.88
CA ILE A 366 -24.40 -32.18 -1.00
C ILE A 366 -25.19 -32.54 -2.28
N ARG A 367 -24.78 -33.61 -2.97
CA ARG A 367 -25.32 -34.06 -4.28
C ARG A 367 -25.16 -33.06 -5.43
N HIS A 368 -24.13 -32.22 -5.35
CA HIS A 368 -23.68 -31.39 -6.46
C HIS A 368 -22.24 -31.76 -6.81
N GLU A 369 -21.88 -31.49 -8.05
CA GLU A 369 -20.54 -31.62 -8.60
C GLU A 369 -20.03 -30.25 -9.05
N VAL A 370 -18.72 -30.13 -9.14
CA VAL A 370 -18.01 -28.96 -9.64
C VAL A 370 -17.44 -29.29 -11.01
N SER A 371 -17.77 -28.49 -12.02
CA SER A 371 -17.11 -28.50 -13.32
C SER A 371 -16.14 -27.32 -13.40
N LEU A 372 -14.85 -27.59 -13.60
CA LEU A 372 -13.77 -26.61 -13.69
C LEU A 372 -13.20 -26.59 -15.12
N HIS A 373 -12.95 -25.39 -15.64
CA HIS A 373 -12.35 -25.18 -16.94
C HIS A 373 -11.29 -24.08 -16.87
N VAL A 374 -10.06 -24.40 -17.29
CA VAL A 374 -8.96 -23.43 -17.39
C VAL A 374 -8.94 -22.87 -18.81
N THR A 375 -9.09 -21.55 -18.92
CA THR A 375 -9.21 -20.83 -20.19
C THR A 375 -7.90 -20.24 -20.70
N SER A 376 -6.98 -19.90 -19.81
CA SER A 376 -5.64 -19.39 -20.11
C SER A 376 -4.67 -19.91 -19.06
N PHE A 377 -3.47 -20.29 -19.47
CA PHE A 377 -2.45 -20.85 -18.59
C PHE A 377 -1.04 -20.61 -19.14
N GLU A 378 -0.24 -19.85 -18.40
CA GLU A 378 1.16 -19.54 -18.67
C GLU A 378 1.89 -19.31 -17.34
N VAL A 379 2.57 -20.35 -16.87
CA VAL A 379 3.34 -20.39 -15.62
C VAL A 379 4.79 -20.77 -15.98
N GLU A 380 5.79 -20.47 -15.16
CA GLU A 380 7.19 -20.84 -15.44
C GLU A 380 7.29 -22.32 -15.84
N GLU A 381 8.06 -22.64 -16.88
CA GLU A 381 8.31 -24.01 -17.29
C GLU A 381 9.56 -24.56 -16.61
N ALA A 382 9.39 -25.66 -15.86
CA ALA A 382 10.48 -26.36 -15.20
C ALA A 382 10.28 -27.89 -15.28
N PRO A 383 11.35 -28.70 -15.24
CA PRO A 383 11.23 -30.15 -15.14
C PRO A 383 10.35 -30.57 -13.97
N ASP A 384 9.39 -31.47 -14.23
CA ASP A 384 8.39 -31.94 -13.26
C ASP A 384 7.59 -30.83 -12.55
N CYS A 385 7.54 -29.64 -13.15
CA CYS A 385 6.92 -28.44 -12.60
C CYS A 385 7.39 -28.14 -11.17
N GLN A 386 8.69 -28.32 -10.91
CA GLN A 386 9.25 -28.20 -9.55
C GLN A 386 9.34 -26.76 -9.04
N SER A 387 9.48 -25.79 -9.96
CA SER A 387 9.42 -24.36 -9.68
C SER A 387 7.95 -23.93 -9.55
N ASP A 388 7.47 -23.01 -10.38
CA ASP A 388 6.08 -22.59 -10.35
C ASP A 388 5.13 -23.67 -10.88
N HIS A 389 4.00 -23.86 -10.19
CA HIS A 389 3.05 -24.89 -10.58
C HIS A 389 1.64 -24.67 -10.06
N PHE A 390 0.68 -25.23 -10.81
CA PHE A 390 -0.72 -25.28 -10.48
C PHE A 390 -1.15 -26.73 -10.24
N LEU A 391 -1.72 -27.01 -9.06
CA LEU A 391 -2.26 -28.31 -8.67
C LEU A 391 -3.79 -28.29 -8.72
N ILE A 392 -4.36 -29.37 -9.24
CA ILE A 392 -5.80 -29.61 -9.20
C ILE A 392 -6.06 -30.92 -8.46
N ARG A 393 -6.87 -30.87 -7.40
CA ARG A 393 -7.31 -32.04 -6.63
C ARG A 393 -8.83 -32.17 -6.65
N ASP A 394 -9.28 -33.40 -6.83
CA ASP A 394 -10.71 -33.76 -6.81
C ASP A 394 -11.15 -34.10 -5.40
N GLY A 395 -11.44 -33.05 -4.65
CA GLY A 395 -11.79 -33.06 -3.23
C GLY A 395 -11.25 -31.82 -2.53
N GLY A 396 -11.75 -31.53 -1.33
CA GLY A 396 -11.49 -30.27 -0.61
C GLY A 396 -10.27 -30.25 0.31
N ASN A 397 -9.35 -31.22 0.21
CA ASN A 397 -8.17 -31.29 1.08
C ASN A 397 -6.93 -31.86 0.37
N VAL A 398 -5.76 -31.67 0.99
CA VAL A 398 -4.47 -32.09 0.44
C VAL A 398 -4.31 -33.60 0.23
N GLY A 399 -5.10 -34.42 0.94
CA GLY A 399 -5.14 -35.87 0.77
C GLY A 399 -6.05 -36.34 -0.38
N SER A 400 -6.78 -35.42 -1.03
CA SER A 400 -7.69 -35.75 -2.12
C SER A 400 -6.93 -36.12 -3.41
N PRO A 401 -7.50 -36.97 -4.28
CA PRO A 401 -6.86 -37.42 -5.52
C PRO A 401 -6.31 -36.25 -6.36
N LEU A 402 -4.99 -36.27 -6.60
CA LEU A 402 -4.33 -35.31 -7.48
C LEU A 402 -4.70 -35.62 -8.94
N LYS A 403 -5.28 -34.65 -9.63
CA LYS A 403 -5.61 -34.75 -11.06
C LYS A 403 -4.45 -34.32 -11.95
N GLY A 404 -3.62 -33.40 -11.47
CA GLY A 404 -2.37 -33.06 -12.13
C GLY A 404 -1.61 -31.92 -11.45
N ARG A 405 -0.35 -31.80 -11.86
CA ARG A 405 0.56 -30.69 -11.58
C ARG A 405 0.94 -30.08 -12.93
N TYR A 406 0.70 -28.80 -13.10
CA TYR A 406 0.78 -28.11 -14.39
C TYR A 406 1.69 -26.89 -14.28
N CYS A 407 2.47 -26.62 -15.32
CA CYS A 407 3.39 -25.48 -15.46
C CYS A 407 3.63 -25.19 -16.95
N GLY A 408 4.42 -24.19 -17.30
CA GLY A 408 4.58 -23.76 -18.70
C GLY A 408 3.26 -23.30 -19.32
N GLN A 409 3.05 -23.67 -20.59
CA GLN A 409 1.78 -23.47 -21.32
C GLN A 409 1.05 -24.80 -21.54
N MET A 410 1.15 -25.73 -20.57
CA MET A 410 0.50 -27.04 -20.66
C MET A 410 -1.01 -26.93 -20.83
N ASN A 411 -1.58 -27.80 -21.67
CA ASN A 411 -3.04 -27.92 -21.79
C ASN A 411 -3.62 -28.63 -20.56
N ILE A 412 -4.48 -27.93 -19.81
CA ILE A 412 -5.11 -28.45 -18.61
C ILE A 412 -6.49 -29.01 -18.95
N PRO A 413 -6.74 -30.33 -18.78
CA PRO A 413 -8.04 -30.92 -19.04
C PRO A 413 -9.13 -30.32 -18.15
N SER A 414 -10.33 -30.16 -18.71
CA SER A 414 -11.50 -29.81 -17.89
C SER A 414 -11.77 -30.91 -16.86
N LEU A 415 -12.10 -30.50 -15.64
CA LEU A 415 -12.39 -31.41 -14.54
C LEU A 415 -13.88 -31.38 -14.24
N ARG A 416 -14.48 -32.56 -14.08
CA ARG A 416 -15.75 -32.75 -13.38
C ARG A 416 -15.46 -33.54 -12.11
N SER A 417 -15.80 -32.97 -10.96
CA SER A 417 -15.48 -33.56 -9.66
C SER A 417 -16.30 -34.81 -9.40
N THR A 418 -15.71 -35.77 -8.68
CA THR A 418 -16.41 -36.98 -8.21
C THR A 418 -17.21 -36.73 -6.94
N GLY A 419 -16.79 -35.75 -6.14
CA GLY A 419 -17.50 -35.28 -4.95
C GLY A 419 -18.04 -33.87 -5.11
N ASN A 420 -18.43 -33.27 -3.99
CA ASN A 420 -18.95 -31.89 -3.92
C ASN A 420 -17.85 -30.84 -3.67
N SER A 421 -16.57 -31.17 -3.88
CA SER A 421 -15.48 -30.22 -3.64
C SER A 421 -14.30 -30.42 -4.57
N VAL A 422 -13.59 -29.31 -4.85
CA VAL A 422 -12.36 -29.26 -5.64
C VAL A 422 -11.39 -28.31 -4.95
N MET A 423 -10.13 -28.72 -4.85
CA MET A 423 -9.05 -27.91 -4.30
C MET A 423 -8.06 -27.56 -5.40
N LEU A 424 -7.76 -26.26 -5.51
CA LEU A 424 -6.80 -25.71 -6.46
C LEU A 424 -5.68 -25.07 -5.68
N GLN A 425 -4.44 -25.35 -6.04
CA GLN A 425 -3.27 -24.75 -5.39
C GLN A 425 -2.36 -24.14 -6.45
N PHE A 426 -1.92 -22.91 -6.25
CA PHE A 426 -0.92 -22.27 -7.10
C PHE A 426 0.28 -21.91 -6.25
N TYR A 427 1.47 -22.29 -6.70
CA TYR A 427 2.73 -21.99 -6.06
C TYR A 427 3.62 -21.24 -7.04
N SER A 428 4.27 -20.16 -6.58
CA SER A 428 5.38 -19.53 -7.27
C SER A 428 6.62 -19.40 -6.38
N ASP A 429 7.79 -19.53 -6.97
CA ASP A 429 9.09 -19.35 -6.35
C ASP A 429 9.61 -17.90 -6.48
N GLU A 430 10.90 -17.69 -6.20
CA GLU A 430 11.51 -16.36 -6.16
C GLU A 430 11.73 -15.72 -7.55
N SER A 431 11.63 -16.46 -8.65
CA SER A 431 12.04 -16.01 -9.98
C SER A 431 11.08 -16.43 -11.10
N ILE A 432 11.18 -15.74 -12.25
CA ILE A 432 10.42 -16.02 -13.49
C ILE A 432 8.89 -15.98 -13.30
N GLN A 433 8.35 -14.77 -13.22
CA GLN A 433 6.90 -14.55 -13.19
C GLN A 433 6.35 -14.34 -14.60
N LEU A 434 5.20 -14.95 -14.92
CA LEU A 434 4.52 -14.87 -16.21
C LEU A 434 3.04 -14.47 -16.03
N SER A 435 2.26 -14.41 -17.10
CA SER A 435 0.86 -13.93 -17.05
C SER A 435 -0.07 -14.75 -16.16
N GLY A 436 0.28 -16.01 -15.86
CA GLY A 436 -0.41 -16.86 -14.90
C GLY A 436 -1.60 -17.59 -15.51
N PHE A 437 -2.74 -17.63 -14.82
CA PHE A 437 -3.88 -18.42 -15.30
C PHE A 437 -5.24 -17.75 -15.04
N LEU A 438 -6.20 -18.14 -15.87
CA LEU A 438 -7.62 -17.85 -15.68
C LEU A 438 -8.43 -19.13 -15.83
N ALA A 439 -9.17 -19.47 -14.80
CA ALA A 439 -10.09 -20.60 -14.74
C ALA A 439 -11.50 -20.13 -14.38
N SER A 440 -12.48 -20.94 -14.74
CA SER A 440 -13.88 -20.76 -14.37
C SER A 440 -14.43 -22.08 -13.83
N TYR A 441 -15.39 -21.98 -12.92
CA TYR A 441 -16.08 -23.15 -12.39
C TYR A 441 -17.59 -22.95 -12.36
N THR A 442 -18.30 -24.08 -12.39
CA THR A 442 -19.75 -24.15 -12.26
C THR A 442 -20.13 -25.29 -11.32
N ILE A 443 -21.14 -25.06 -10.50
CA ILE A 443 -21.72 -26.03 -9.59
C ILE A 443 -23.08 -26.47 -10.14
N SER A 444 -23.20 -27.76 -10.42
CA SER A 444 -24.43 -28.38 -10.92
C SER A 444 -24.87 -29.52 -10.02
N LYS A 445 -26.17 -29.80 -9.99
CA LYS A 445 -26.69 -30.98 -9.31
C LYS A 445 -26.14 -32.21 -10.02
N SER A 446 -25.57 -33.13 -9.26
CA SER A 446 -25.12 -34.42 -9.80
C SER A 446 -26.34 -35.20 -10.29
N LEU A 447 -26.25 -35.76 -11.50
CA LEU A 447 -27.30 -36.59 -12.11
C LEU A 447 -27.48 -37.92 -11.37
#